data_AF-A0A0E0F0B0-F1
#
_entry.id   AF-A0A0E0F0B0-F1
#
_cell.length_a   1.000
_cell.length_b   1.000
_cell.length_c   1.000
_cell.angle_alpha   90.00
_cell.angle_beta   90.00
_cell.angle_gamma   90.00
#
_symmetry.space_group_name_H-M   'P 1'
#
loop_
_entity.id
_entity.type
_entity.pdbx_description
1 polymer ?
#
loop_
_entity_poly.entity_id
_entity_poly.type
_entity_poly.pdbx_seq_one_letter_code
_entity_poly.pdbx_strand_id
1 'polypeptide(L)'
;MGRKDSRSRSGSAKRRGPHLTLDRLPQIIALLPMQDAARAACASRELLQSWRHYPELKFSAKTLAMDGQHNCIQGQMDAYIKRIDIALQNCTGGWVKRFRFELQFFHELSAHHINHWLDAAIPGIEELTLELPRDDKMKYRFPCKLLFEKGCSIQSLCLYSCTFHPDQGACSFRNLKKVYFSLVHITTEELWIFLYNYLSLEHLELGFCHEIACLKIPCTLQLLNFLRVRRCNMLQIIVSDDPNLSTFHYEGPLIQLSLGDSLQLKHVNISIYPWFNLFEYARKQLPTVAPNVETQFLMSANEAGIFYPLIFQPHGRFLHLKYLELVIVGPRNYGFGYQYTYLVTFLKASPVLETFILHVEESAKEPYPLVINPKYLKNHLLPEHYHQSIKHVTVTGFCHTQELVELIFYILENATSLQCLTLDNRIRGFEKDLVACITQDAGTRDYQEWWKNFGAKERILHFFRRESYPKSYWDAYCSYVAIRKYIIGRVPSSVELKIPVVPPDEIISRLSKVESELLKSP
;
A
#
# COMPACT_ATOMS: atom_id res chain seq x y z
N MET A 1 -84.95 -35.44 9.95
CA MET A 1 -84.83 -35.25 11.42
C MET A 1 -83.34 -35.11 11.73
N GLY A 2 -82.90 -33.95 12.26
CA GLY A 2 -81.56 -33.60 12.81
C GLY A 2 -80.36 -33.79 11.89
N ARG A 3 -79.58 -32.80 11.41
CA ARG A 3 -78.98 -31.59 12.03
C ARG A 3 -78.29 -31.85 13.38
N LYS A 4 -76.95 -31.93 13.35
CA LYS A 4 -75.95 -31.16 14.12
C LYS A 4 -74.53 -31.62 13.71
N ASP A 5 -73.77 -30.77 13.01
CA ASP A 5 -72.73 -29.84 13.52
C ASP A 5 -71.35 -30.52 13.58
N SER A 6 -70.53 -30.36 12.54
CA SER A 6 -69.54 -29.27 12.34
C SER A 6 -68.21 -29.49 13.08
N ARG A 7 -67.15 -29.75 12.32
CA ARG A 7 -65.79 -29.21 12.59
C ARG A 7 -64.97 -29.21 11.31
N SER A 8 -64.80 -28.01 10.80
CA SER A 8 -63.95 -27.59 9.69
C SER A 8 -62.49 -28.02 9.87
N ARG A 9 -61.95 -28.79 8.91
CA ARG A 9 -60.50 -28.84 8.64
C ARG A 9 -60.22 -27.89 7.49
N SER A 10 -59.67 -26.72 7.79
CA SER A 10 -59.06 -25.86 6.79
C SER A 10 -57.82 -26.56 6.24
N GLY A 11 -57.89 -27.01 4.98
CA GLY A 11 -56.71 -27.45 4.24
C GLY A 11 -55.84 -26.24 3.92
N SER A 12 -54.70 -26.10 4.57
CA SER A 12 -53.65 -25.19 4.11
C SER A 12 -52.99 -25.80 2.87
N ALA A 13 -53.45 -25.38 1.70
CA ALA A 13 -52.79 -25.66 0.43
C ALA A 13 -51.37 -25.09 0.49
N LYS A 14 -50.36 -25.96 0.62
CA LYS A 14 -48.96 -25.63 0.34
C LYS A 14 -48.89 -25.14 -1.11
N ARG A 15 -48.81 -23.82 -1.32
CA ARG A 15 -48.46 -23.23 -2.60
C ARG A 15 -47.07 -23.73 -2.98
N ARG A 16 -47.00 -24.72 -3.88
CA ARG A 16 -45.75 -25.09 -4.58
C ARG A 16 -45.41 -23.91 -5.48
N GLY A 17 -44.38 -23.15 -5.11
CA GLY A 17 -43.76 -22.16 -5.97
C GLY A 17 -43.12 -22.83 -7.20
N PRO A 18 -42.86 -22.05 -8.26
CA PRO A 18 -42.40 -22.57 -9.55
C PRO A 18 -41.08 -23.34 -9.39
N HIS A 19 -41.00 -24.50 -10.04
CA HIS A 19 -39.79 -25.33 -10.12
C HIS A 19 -38.65 -24.53 -10.75
N LEU A 20 -37.81 -23.88 -9.93
CA LEU A 20 -36.44 -23.61 -10.29
C LEU A 20 -35.82 -24.96 -10.65
N THR A 21 -35.44 -25.15 -11.92
CA THR A 21 -34.72 -26.34 -12.37
C THR A 21 -33.54 -26.56 -11.44
N LEU A 22 -33.48 -27.73 -10.79
CA LEU A 22 -32.48 -28.06 -9.77
C LEU A 22 -31.04 -27.76 -10.24
N ASP A 23 -30.80 -27.84 -11.55
CA ASP A 23 -29.49 -27.60 -12.18
C ASP A 23 -28.91 -26.20 -11.99
N ARG A 24 -29.74 -25.17 -11.72
CA ARG A 24 -29.27 -23.79 -11.51
C ARG A 24 -29.06 -23.43 -10.03
N LEU A 25 -29.49 -24.28 -9.10
CA LEU A 25 -29.38 -24.00 -7.66
C LEU A 25 -27.94 -23.82 -7.19
N PRO A 26 -26.94 -24.61 -7.62
CA PRO A 26 -25.54 -24.39 -7.20
C PRO A 26 -24.99 -23.03 -7.63
N GLN A 27 -25.34 -22.57 -8.84
CA GLN A 27 -24.90 -21.27 -9.36
C GLN A 27 -25.53 -20.11 -8.59
N ILE A 28 -26.83 -20.21 -8.26
CA ILE A 28 -27.53 -19.19 -7.48
C ILE A 28 -26.96 -19.14 -6.06
N ILE A 29 -26.75 -20.30 -5.43
CA ILE A 29 -26.21 -20.39 -4.07
C ILE A 29 -24.77 -19.85 -4.02
N ALA A 30 -23.93 -20.13 -5.01
CA ALA A 30 -22.56 -19.60 -5.11
C ALA A 30 -22.47 -18.07 -5.21
N LEU A 31 -23.56 -17.38 -5.57
CA LEU A 31 -23.62 -15.92 -5.64
C LEU A 31 -24.08 -15.28 -4.32
N LEU A 32 -24.66 -16.05 -3.39
CA LEU A 32 -25.09 -15.54 -2.10
C LEU A 32 -23.89 -15.35 -1.16
N PRO A 33 -23.95 -14.43 -0.19
CA PRO A 33 -23.00 -14.42 0.92
C PRO A 33 -23.00 -15.77 1.64
N MET A 34 -21.83 -16.21 2.11
CA MET A 34 -21.65 -17.51 2.77
C MET A 34 -22.69 -17.78 3.87
N GLN A 35 -23.03 -16.78 4.70
CA GLN A 35 -24.02 -16.92 5.76
C GLN A 35 -25.43 -17.22 5.23
N ASP A 36 -25.82 -16.58 4.13
CA ASP A 36 -27.15 -16.76 3.54
C ASP A 36 -27.23 -18.08 2.77
N ALA A 37 -26.15 -18.47 2.10
CA ALA A 37 -26.00 -19.80 1.52
C ALA A 37 -26.08 -20.91 2.59
N ALA A 38 -25.44 -20.72 3.75
CA ALA A 38 -25.54 -21.65 4.88
C ALA A 38 -26.96 -21.71 5.47
N ARG A 39 -27.66 -20.57 5.60
CA ARG A 39 -29.07 -20.52 6.03
C ARG A 39 -30.00 -21.22 5.05
N ALA A 40 -29.78 -21.02 3.75
CA ALA A 40 -30.54 -21.68 2.70
C ALA A 40 -30.35 -23.20 2.76
N ALA A 41 -29.15 -23.67 3.07
CA ALA A 41 -28.86 -25.10 3.27
C ALA A 41 -29.70 -25.74 4.39
N CYS A 42 -30.08 -24.99 5.42
CA CYS A 42 -30.96 -25.48 6.48
C CYS A 42 -32.42 -25.69 6.04
N ALA A 43 -32.84 -25.09 4.92
CA ALA A 43 -34.23 -25.10 4.48
C ALA A 43 -34.63 -26.34 3.67
N SER A 44 -33.68 -27.02 3.01
CA SER A 44 -33.95 -28.22 2.19
C SER A 44 -32.70 -29.06 1.94
N ARG A 45 -32.89 -30.35 1.57
CA ARG A 45 -31.78 -31.26 1.24
C ARG A 45 -31.08 -30.86 -0.05
N GLU A 46 -31.82 -30.32 -1.01
CA GLU A 46 -31.32 -29.86 -2.31
C GLU A 46 -30.39 -28.65 -2.16
N LEU A 47 -30.76 -27.72 -1.28
CA LEU A 47 -29.92 -26.57 -0.93
C LEU A 47 -28.69 -26.98 -0.12
N LEU A 48 -28.81 -27.98 0.76
CA LEU A 48 -27.66 -28.57 1.44
C LEU A 48 -26.67 -29.23 0.46
N GLN A 49 -27.16 -29.92 -0.57
CA GLN A 49 -26.30 -30.45 -1.64
C GLN A 49 -25.61 -29.34 -2.44
N SER A 50 -26.29 -28.21 -2.65
CA SER A 50 -25.70 -27.04 -3.30
C SER A 50 -24.61 -26.39 -2.43
N TRP A 51 -24.82 -26.32 -1.11
CA TRP A 51 -23.81 -25.83 -0.14
C TRP A 51 -22.53 -26.67 -0.12
N ARG A 52 -22.62 -27.99 -0.33
CA ARG A 52 -21.43 -28.85 -0.43
C ARG A 52 -20.49 -28.42 -1.56
N HIS A 53 -21.00 -27.80 -2.61
CA HIS A 53 -20.23 -27.32 -3.76
C HIS A 53 -19.97 -25.80 -3.71
N TYR A 54 -20.14 -25.19 -2.53
CA TYR A 54 -19.95 -23.76 -2.37
C TYR A 54 -18.46 -23.40 -2.55
N PRO A 55 -18.12 -22.46 -3.44
CA PRO A 55 -16.75 -22.29 -3.92
C PRO A 55 -15.79 -21.61 -2.93
N GLU A 56 -16.32 -20.98 -1.88
CA GLU A 56 -15.52 -20.16 -0.95
C GLU A 56 -15.99 -20.30 0.50
N LEU A 57 -15.13 -20.72 1.41
CA LEU A 57 -15.42 -20.64 2.84
C LEU A 57 -14.58 -19.54 3.47
N LYS A 58 -15.25 -18.52 4.02
CA LYS A 58 -14.63 -17.37 4.67
C LYS A 58 -15.12 -17.26 6.11
N PHE A 59 -14.21 -17.43 7.06
CA PHE A 59 -14.45 -17.30 8.48
C PHE A 59 -13.79 -16.02 9.00
N SER A 60 -14.61 -15.06 9.42
CA SER A 60 -14.21 -13.76 9.97
C SER A 60 -15.18 -13.35 11.06
N ALA A 61 -14.89 -12.23 11.75
CA ALA A 61 -15.74 -11.71 12.81
C ALA A 61 -17.20 -11.55 12.36
N LYS A 62 -17.37 -11.06 11.13
CA LYS A 62 -18.65 -10.88 10.49
C LYS A 62 -19.34 -12.20 10.18
N THR A 63 -18.64 -13.17 9.57
CA THR A 63 -19.26 -14.42 9.14
C THR A 63 -19.58 -15.35 10.31
N LEU A 64 -18.85 -15.22 11.42
CA LEU A 64 -19.12 -15.90 12.67
C LEU A 64 -20.18 -15.21 13.54
N ALA A 65 -20.73 -14.07 13.08
CA ALA A 65 -21.74 -13.28 13.78
C ALA A 65 -21.34 -12.93 15.21
N MET A 66 -20.10 -12.47 15.38
CA MET A 66 -19.64 -11.92 16.65
C MET A 66 -20.28 -10.55 16.87
N ASP A 67 -20.82 -10.32 18.06
CA ASP A 67 -21.27 -8.99 18.46
C ASP A 67 -20.06 -8.04 18.56
N GLY A 68 -20.22 -6.80 18.09
CA GLY A 68 -19.11 -5.83 17.93
C GLY A 68 -18.46 -5.35 19.23
N GLN A 69 -18.67 -6.04 20.36
CA GLN A 69 -18.03 -5.75 21.63
C GLN A 69 -16.77 -6.59 21.77
N HIS A 70 -15.65 -6.03 21.31
CA HIS A 70 -14.31 -6.62 21.27
C HIS A 70 -13.74 -7.11 22.62
N ASN A 71 -14.48 -6.95 23.74
CA ASN A 71 -14.05 -7.32 25.09
C ASN A 71 -14.77 -8.56 25.65
N CYS A 72 -15.66 -9.21 24.88
CA CYS A 72 -16.51 -10.31 25.37
C CYS A 72 -16.19 -11.70 24.75
N ILE A 73 -14.96 -11.94 24.29
CA ILE A 73 -14.55 -13.25 23.74
C ILE A 73 -14.40 -14.32 24.84
N GLN A 74 -14.21 -13.89 26.09
CA GLN A 74 -13.94 -14.78 27.22
C GLN A 74 -15.22 -15.54 27.65
N GLY A 75 -15.46 -16.68 26.99
CA GLY A 75 -16.55 -17.61 27.32
C GLY A 75 -17.36 -18.16 26.14
N GLN A 76 -17.22 -17.61 24.92
CA GLN A 76 -17.97 -18.07 23.73
C GLN A 76 -17.10 -18.78 22.67
N MET A 77 -15.81 -18.97 22.92
CA MET A 77 -14.87 -19.57 21.95
C MET A 77 -15.34 -20.95 21.45
N ASP A 78 -15.78 -21.82 22.35
CA ASP A 78 -16.27 -23.16 22.00
C ASP A 78 -17.45 -23.12 21.02
N ALA A 79 -18.32 -22.12 21.16
CA ALA A 79 -19.47 -21.96 20.26
C ALA A 79 -19.00 -21.58 18.85
N TYR A 80 -17.96 -20.74 18.73
CA TYR A 80 -17.40 -20.37 17.43
C TYR A 80 -16.60 -21.50 16.79
N ILE A 81 -15.78 -22.21 17.56
CA ILE A 81 -15.06 -23.42 17.11
C ILE A 81 -16.07 -24.41 16.55
N LYS A 82 -17.14 -24.70 17.30
CA LYS A 82 -18.21 -25.60 16.87
C LYS A 82 -18.92 -25.13 15.59
N ARG A 83 -19.10 -23.81 15.39
CA ARG A 83 -19.67 -23.27 14.14
C ARG A 83 -18.78 -23.54 12.94
N ILE A 84 -17.47 -23.37 13.10
CA ILE A 84 -16.48 -23.66 12.06
C ILE A 84 -16.49 -25.17 11.76
N ASP A 85 -16.46 -26.01 12.80
CA ASP A 85 -16.51 -27.47 12.65
C ASP A 85 -17.76 -27.93 11.88
N ILE A 86 -18.95 -27.42 12.24
CA ILE A 86 -20.20 -27.74 11.56
C ILE A 86 -20.17 -27.29 10.10
N ALA A 87 -19.65 -26.09 9.82
CA ALA A 87 -19.53 -25.58 8.46
C ALA A 87 -18.61 -26.46 7.61
N LEU A 88 -17.46 -26.83 8.15
CA LEU A 88 -16.49 -27.73 7.51
C LEU A 88 -17.09 -29.13 7.28
N GLN A 89 -17.71 -29.73 8.29
CA GLN A 89 -18.39 -31.04 8.17
C GLN A 89 -19.44 -31.03 7.05
N ASN A 90 -20.19 -29.95 6.89
CA ASN A 90 -21.20 -29.83 5.82
C ASN A 90 -20.61 -29.63 4.42
N CYS A 91 -19.32 -29.30 4.30
CA CYS A 91 -18.59 -29.14 3.04
C CYS A 91 -17.64 -30.32 2.75
N THR A 92 -17.50 -31.28 3.67
CA THR A 92 -16.66 -32.46 3.46
C THR A 92 -17.08 -33.23 2.20
N GLY A 93 -16.13 -33.38 1.26
CA GLY A 93 -16.34 -34.08 -0.01
C GLY A 93 -16.77 -33.21 -1.21
N GLY A 94 -16.82 -31.88 -1.08
CA GLY A 94 -17.08 -30.96 -2.19
C GLY A 94 -15.89 -30.09 -2.59
N TRP A 95 -15.97 -29.46 -3.76
CA TRP A 95 -14.88 -28.68 -4.37
C TRP A 95 -14.84 -27.24 -3.84
N VAL A 96 -14.22 -27.02 -2.68
CA VAL A 96 -13.99 -25.66 -2.16
C VAL A 96 -12.70 -25.10 -2.78
N LYS A 97 -12.83 -24.05 -3.60
CA LYS A 97 -11.68 -23.43 -4.28
C LYS A 97 -10.94 -22.43 -3.40
N ARG A 98 -11.66 -21.65 -2.59
CA ARG A 98 -11.09 -20.58 -1.75
C ARG A 98 -11.41 -20.81 -0.29
N PHE A 99 -10.38 -20.73 0.54
CA PHE A 99 -10.50 -20.99 1.95
C PHE A 99 -9.79 -19.89 2.75
N ARG A 100 -10.55 -19.14 3.55
CA ARG A 100 -10.06 -17.94 4.24
C ARG A 100 -10.42 -17.94 5.71
N PHE A 101 -9.39 -17.96 6.55
CA PHE A 101 -9.45 -17.75 7.98
C PHE A 101 -8.93 -16.36 8.32
N GLU A 102 -9.84 -15.42 8.59
CA GLU A 102 -9.53 -14.08 9.08
C GLU A 102 -9.77 -14.08 10.59
N LEU A 103 -8.85 -14.65 11.36
CA LEU A 103 -9.01 -14.98 12.79
C LEU A 103 -8.19 -14.04 13.70
N GLN A 104 -7.81 -12.85 13.23
CA GLN A 104 -6.97 -11.89 13.95
C GLN A 104 -7.46 -11.51 15.36
N PHE A 105 -8.73 -11.75 15.66
CA PHE A 105 -9.39 -11.48 16.93
C PHE A 105 -9.47 -12.69 17.89
N PHE A 106 -9.11 -13.91 17.43
CA PHE A 106 -9.18 -15.14 18.23
C PHE A 106 -7.93 -15.35 19.11
N HIS A 107 -7.70 -14.46 20.08
CA HIS A 107 -6.68 -14.68 21.09
C HIS A 107 -7.01 -15.95 21.89
N GLU A 108 -6.03 -16.84 22.14
CA GLU A 108 -6.16 -18.16 22.83
C GLU A 108 -6.57 -19.37 21.98
N LEU A 109 -6.68 -19.26 20.66
CA LEU A 109 -6.96 -20.43 19.81
C LEU A 109 -5.79 -21.43 19.84
N SER A 110 -6.09 -22.71 20.13
CA SER A 110 -5.06 -23.75 20.13
C SER A 110 -4.68 -24.19 18.71
N ALA A 111 -3.39 -24.50 18.52
CA ALA A 111 -2.86 -24.98 17.23
C ALA A 111 -3.58 -26.24 16.71
N HIS A 112 -4.10 -27.08 17.62
CA HIS A 112 -4.83 -28.29 17.27
C HIS A 112 -6.10 -28.00 16.45
N HIS A 113 -6.88 -26.99 16.83
CA HIS A 113 -8.10 -26.64 16.09
C HIS A 113 -7.76 -26.12 14.69
N ILE A 114 -6.75 -25.27 14.57
CA ILE A 114 -6.33 -24.72 13.27
C ILE A 114 -5.86 -25.84 12.35
N ASN A 115 -5.00 -26.73 12.85
CA ASN A 115 -4.52 -27.88 12.07
C ASN A 115 -5.68 -28.78 11.65
N HIS A 116 -6.61 -29.09 12.56
CA HIS A 116 -7.80 -29.88 12.25
C HIS A 116 -8.64 -29.25 11.13
N TRP A 117 -8.81 -27.93 11.16
CA TRP A 117 -9.55 -27.22 10.13
C TRP A 117 -8.84 -27.18 8.79
N LEU A 118 -7.52 -27.00 8.79
CA LEU A 118 -6.73 -27.09 7.57
C LEU A 118 -6.84 -28.50 6.99
N ASP A 119 -6.65 -29.54 7.81
CA ASP A 119 -6.76 -30.95 7.40
C ASP A 119 -8.12 -31.27 6.74
N ALA A 120 -9.20 -30.78 7.33
CA ALA A 120 -10.55 -30.98 6.80
C ALA A 120 -10.79 -30.29 5.45
N ALA A 121 -10.01 -29.25 5.14
CA ALA A 121 -10.22 -28.39 3.98
C ALA A 121 -9.35 -28.77 2.76
N ILE A 122 -8.29 -29.56 2.93
CA ILE A 122 -7.23 -29.83 1.92
C ILE A 122 -7.70 -30.27 0.52
N PRO A 123 -8.73 -31.13 0.33
CA PRO A 123 -9.03 -31.64 -1.02
C PRO A 123 -9.60 -30.53 -1.93
N GLY A 124 -8.78 -30.04 -2.87
CA GLY A 124 -9.22 -29.15 -3.97
C GLY A 124 -9.12 -27.64 -3.74
N ILE A 125 -8.45 -27.19 -2.67
CA ILE A 125 -8.20 -25.76 -2.44
C ILE A 125 -7.21 -25.21 -3.46
N GLU A 126 -7.56 -24.08 -4.06
CA GLU A 126 -6.71 -23.28 -4.95
C GLU A 126 -6.17 -22.03 -4.23
N GLU A 127 -6.91 -21.45 -3.28
CA GLU A 127 -6.46 -20.28 -2.51
C GLU A 127 -6.65 -20.50 -1.01
N LEU A 128 -5.56 -20.39 -0.25
CA LEU A 128 -5.56 -20.47 1.21
C LEU A 128 -5.15 -19.12 1.82
N THR A 129 -5.96 -18.61 2.74
CA THR A 129 -5.64 -17.44 3.57
C THR A 129 -5.77 -17.82 5.03
N LEU A 130 -4.71 -17.62 5.81
CA LEU A 130 -4.67 -17.85 7.25
C LEU A 130 -4.12 -16.61 7.95
N GLU A 131 -5.00 -15.81 8.53
CA GLU A 131 -4.66 -14.63 9.31
C GLU A 131 -4.93 -14.87 10.80
N LEU A 132 -3.86 -15.11 11.54
CA LEU A 132 -3.93 -15.36 12.98
C LEU A 132 -3.79 -14.06 13.78
N PRO A 133 -4.20 -14.06 15.06
CA PRO A 133 -3.91 -12.94 15.95
C PRO A 133 -2.40 -12.71 16.03
N ARG A 134 -2.01 -11.45 16.11
CA ARG A 134 -0.61 -11.08 16.33
C ARG A 134 -0.11 -11.74 17.63
N ASP A 135 0.90 -12.59 17.49
CA ASP A 135 1.57 -13.26 18.60
C ASP A 135 3.07 -13.00 18.51
N ASP A 136 3.60 -12.14 19.38
CA ASP A 136 5.03 -11.83 19.38
C ASP A 136 5.90 -13.08 19.68
N LYS A 137 5.32 -14.14 20.26
CA LYS A 137 6.00 -15.43 20.49
C LYS A 137 5.89 -16.40 19.31
N MET A 138 5.10 -16.06 18.28
CA MET A 138 4.87 -16.86 17.07
C MET A 138 4.67 -18.35 17.36
N LYS A 139 3.78 -18.68 18.30
CA LYS A 139 3.64 -20.07 18.81
C LYS A 139 3.09 -21.05 17.78
N TYR A 140 2.30 -20.58 16.83
CA TYR A 140 1.69 -21.44 15.82
C TYR A 140 2.69 -21.73 14.70
N ARG A 141 2.89 -23.02 14.41
CA ARG A 141 3.68 -23.50 13.28
C ARG A 141 2.76 -23.98 12.17
N PHE A 142 2.89 -23.35 11.01
CA PHE A 142 2.14 -23.75 9.83
C PHE A 142 2.59 -25.17 9.41
N PRO A 143 1.64 -26.10 9.21
CA PRO A 143 1.96 -27.47 8.80
C PRO A 143 2.32 -27.50 7.30
N CYS A 144 3.59 -27.27 6.97
CA CYS A 144 4.05 -27.24 5.58
C CYS A 144 3.71 -28.54 4.81
N LYS A 145 3.60 -29.69 5.51
CA LYS A 145 3.12 -30.98 4.98
C LYS A 145 1.87 -30.85 4.11
N LEU A 146 0.95 -29.96 4.46
CA LEU A 146 -0.29 -29.76 3.70
C LEU A 146 -0.05 -29.25 2.29
N LEU A 147 1.05 -28.52 2.07
CA LEU A 147 1.44 -28.04 0.76
C LEU A 147 2.15 -29.12 -0.07
N PHE A 148 2.62 -30.18 0.58
CA PHE A 148 3.48 -31.21 0.02
C PHE A 148 2.74 -32.53 -0.30
N GLU A 149 1.47 -32.65 0.11
CA GLU A 149 0.67 -33.85 -0.14
C GLU A 149 0.27 -34.00 -1.61
N LYS A 150 0.23 -35.25 -2.09
CA LYS A 150 -0.20 -35.57 -3.46
C LYS A 150 -1.66 -35.12 -3.65
N GLY A 151 -1.88 -34.18 -4.57
CA GLY A 151 -3.20 -33.60 -4.84
C GLY A 151 -3.37 -32.14 -4.39
N CYS A 152 -2.33 -31.53 -3.81
CA CYS A 152 -2.34 -30.10 -3.50
C CYS A 152 -2.50 -29.25 -4.78
N SER A 153 -3.61 -28.51 -4.84
CA SER A 153 -3.96 -27.61 -5.95
C SER A 153 -3.72 -26.14 -5.62
N ILE A 154 -3.06 -25.83 -4.50
CA ILE A 154 -2.92 -24.46 -4.00
C ILE A 154 -2.08 -23.64 -4.98
N GLN A 155 -2.69 -22.56 -5.46
CA GLN A 155 -2.12 -21.55 -6.35
C GLN A 155 -1.81 -20.23 -5.62
N SER A 156 -2.52 -19.94 -4.52
CA SER A 156 -2.30 -18.75 -3.71
C SER A 156 -2.22 -19.10 -2.23
N LEU A 157 -1.15 -18.68 -1.58
CA LEU A 157 -0.93 -18.87 -0.15
C LEU A 157 -0.73 -17.52 0.53
N CYS A 158 -1.62 -17.19 1.48
CA CYS A 158 -1.53 -16.00 2.31
C CYS A 158 -1.47 -16.40 3.78
N LEU A 159 -0.37 -16.05 4.46
CA LEU A 159 -0.13 -16.35 5.86
C LEU A 159 0.16 -15.07 6.63
N TYR A 160 -0.48 -14.93 7.80
CA TYR A 160 -0.23 -13.83 8.72
C TYR A 160 -0.04 -14.32 10.17
N SER A 161 1.03 -13.87 10.81
CA SER A 161 1.38 -14.14 12.22
C SER A 161 1.56 -15.62 12.57
N CYS A 162 2.51 -16.31 11.91
CA CYS A 162 2.86 -17.71 12.18
C CYS A 162 4.34 -18.03 11.88
N THR A 163 4.84 -19.19 12.33
CA THR A 163 6.12 -19.75 11.85
C THR A 163 5.89 -20.60 10.60
N PHE A 164 6.79 -20.48 9.62
CA PHE A 164 6.76 -21.22 8.37
C PHE A 164 8.15 -21.79 8.09
N HIS A 165 8.30 -23.10 8.26
CA HIS A 165 9.56 -23.82 8.11
C HIS A 165 9.39 -24.91 7.03
N PRO A 166 9.69 -24.63 5.76
CA PRO A 166 9.58 -25.58 4.68
C PRO A 166 10.65 -26.69 4.84
N ASP A 167 10.22 -27.94 4.92
CA ASP A 167 11.15 -29.07 5.06
C ASP A 167 11.95 -29.30 3.76
N GLN A 168 13.24 -29.62 3.87
CA GLN A 168 14.19 -29.78 2.75
C GLN A 168 13.84 -30.89 1.74
N GLY A 169 12.86 -31.75 2.02
CA GLY A 169 12.58 -32.98 1.27
C GLY A 169 11.35 -32.97 0.37
N ALA A 170 10.66 -31.84 0.23
CA ALA A 170 9.31 -31.85 -0.32
C ALA A 170 9.22 -31.28 -1.74
N CYS A 171 9.50 -32.16 -2.69
CA CYS A 171 9.44 -31.90 -4.12
C CYS A 171 7.99 -32.00 -4.65
N SER A 172 7.31 -30.88 -4.92
CA SER A 172 6.42 -30.69 -6.09
C SER A 172 5.56 -29.45 -5.93
N PHE A 173 6.14 -28.28 -6.18
CA PHE A 173 5.36 -27.06 -6.25
C PHE A 173 5.18 -26.56 -7.68
N ARG A 174 4.31 -27.23 -8.42
CA ARG A 174 4.06 -26.86 -9.82
C ARG A 174 2.99 -25.79 -10.00
N ASN A 175 2.21 -25.47 -8.96
CA ASN A 175 0.99 -24.68 -9.13
C ASN A 175 0.96 -23.36 -8.33
N LEU A 176 1.83 -23.17 -7.33
CA LEU A 176 1.78 -21.96 -6.52
C LEU A 176 2.28 -20.76 -7.34
N LYS A 177 1.36 -19.84 -7.59
CA LYS A 177 1.54 -18.61 -8.36
C LYS A 177 1.70 -17.39 -7.46
N LYS A 178 1.09 -17.39 -6.27
CA LYS A 178 1.03 -16.22 -5.40
C LYS A 178 1.36 -16.57 -3.97
N VAL A 179 2.27 -15.79 -3.37
CA VAL A 179 2.68 -15.93 -1.97
C VAL A 179 2.59 -14.58 -1.29
N TYR A 180 1.91 -14.54 -0.15
CA TYR A 180 1.76 -13.36 0.69
C TYR A 180 2.08 -13.74 2.13
N PHE A 181 3.27 -13.37 2.61
CA PHE A 181 3.66 -13.61 3.99
C PHE A 181 3.74 -12.28 4.74
N SER A 182 3.04 -12.18 5.86
CA SER A 182 3.10 -11.00 6.73
C SER A 182 3.28 -11.39 8.20
N LEU A 183 4.26 -10.83 8.91
CA LEU A 183 4.61 -11.28 10.27
C LEU A 183 4.85 -12.80 10.33
N VAL A 184 5.44 -13.36 9.27
CA VAL A 184 5.78 -14.79 9.22
C VAL A 184 7.24 -14.95 9.60
N HIS A 185 7.50 -15.86 10.54
CA HIS A 185 8.86 -16.24 10.90
C HIS A 185 9.35 -17.33 9.94
N ILE A 186 10.27 -16.94 9.06
CA ILE A 186 10.97 -17.75 8.06
C ILE A 186 12.39 -17.22 7.93
N THR A 187 13.41 -18.09 7.92
CA THR A 187 14.80 -17.65 7.78
C THR A 187 15.16 -17.35 6.32
N THR A 188 16.34 -16.76 6.11
CA THR A 188 16.88 -16.49 4.77
C THR A 188 17.09 -17.78 3.96
N GLU A 189 17.65 -18.80 4.59
CA GLU A 189 17.93 -20.11 3.99
C GLU A 189 16.63 -20.84 3.64
N GLU A 190 15.65 -20.80 4.54
CA GLU A 190 14.34 -21.41 4.36
C GLU A 190 13.56 -20.76 3.21
N LEU A 191 13.59 -19.42 3.13
CA LEU A 191 12.97 -18.70 2.02
C LEU A 191 13.67 -19.02 0.70
N TRP A 192 14.99 -19.13 0.70
CA TRP A 192 15.72 -19.49 -0.51
C TRP A 192 15.38 -20.90 -1.00
N ILE A 193 15.35 -21.90 -0.09
CA ILE A 193 14.91 -23.27 -0.39
C ILE A 193 13.47 -23.27 -0.88
N PHE A 194 12.59 -22.50 -0.23
CA PHE A 194 11.21 -22.34 -0.66
C PHE A 194 11.16 -21.86 -2.10
N LEU A 195 11.72 -20.69 -2.41
CA LEU A 195 11.68 -20.05 -3.73
C LEU A 195 12.32 -20.91 -4.84
N TYR A 196 13.41 -21.61 -4.56
CA TYR A 196 14.09 -22.44 -5.57
C TYR A 196 13.19 -23.53 -6.17
N ASN A 197 12.17 -23.97 -5.44
CA ASN A 197 11.30 -25.07 -5.82
C ASN A 197 10.03 -24.66 -6.62
N TYR A 198 9.79 -23.36 -6.88
CA TYR A 198 8.53 -22.86 -7.49
C TYR A 198 8.72 -22.23 -8.87
N LEU A 199 8.79 -23.02 -9.93
CA LEU A 199 8.92 -22.50 -11.30
C LEU A 199 7.71 -21.68 -11.80
N SER A 200 6.58 -21.72 -11.09
CA SER A 200 5.33 -21.06 -11.51
C SER A 200 4.95 -19.83 -10.67
N LEU A 201 5.83 -19.37 -9.77
CA LEU A 201 5.56 -18.21 -8.94
C LEU A 201 5.50 -16.95 -9.79
N GLU A 202 4.38 -16.23 -9.73
CA GLU A 202 4.11 -14.99 -10.46
C GLU A 202 4.17 -13.75 -9.55
N HIS A 203 3.81 -13.92 -8.27
CA HIS A 203 3.62 -12.83 -7.30
C HIS A 203 4.19 -13.19 -5.93
N LEU A 204 5.10 -12.38 -5.40
CA LEU A 204 5.67 -12.53 -4.06
C LEU A 204 5.50 -11.26 -3.23
N GLU A 205 4.83 -11.36 -2.09
CA GLU A 205 4.77 -10.30 -1.08
C GLU A 205 5.32 -10.78 0.27
N LEU A 206 6.26 -10.00 0.83
CA LEU A 206 6.86 -10.23 2.14
C LEU A 206 6.66 -8.98 2.98
N GLY A 207 5.98 -9.10 4.12
CA GLY A 207 5.65 -8.03 5.04
C GLY A 207 6.12 -8.36 6.45
N PHE A 208 6.86 -7.48 7.13
CA PHE A 208 7.25 -7.69 8.53
C PHE A 208 7.92 -9.05 8.82
N CYS A 209 8.59 -9.64 7.82
CA CYS A 209 9.31 -10.90 7.97
C CYS A 209 10.73 -10.59 8.45
N HIS A 210 10.87 -10.39 9.75
CA HIS A 210 12.08 -9.79 10.34
C HIS A 210 13.31 -10.71 10.36
N GLU A 211 13.20 -12.01 10.06
CA GLU A 211 14.36 -12.92 10.09
C GLU A 211 15.08 -13.06 8.73
N ILE A 212 14.54 -12.41 7.70
CA ILE A 212 15.15 -12.39 6.38
C ILE A 212 16.20 -11.28 6.35
N ALA A 213 17.48 -11.66 6.30
CA ALA A 213 18.61 -10.73 6.19
C ALA A 213 18.98 -10.45 4.72
N CYS A 214 18.77 -11.43 3.84
CA CYS A 214 19.10 -11.34 2.42
C CYS A 214 17.99 -11.99 1.58
N LEU A 215 17.44 -11.26 0.61
CA LEU A 215 16.47 -11.80 -0.34
C LEU A 215 17.16 -12.00 -1.69
N LYS A 216 17.35 -13.25 -2.09
CA LYS A 216 17.85 -13.61 -3.43
C LYS A 216 16.73 -14.28 -4.21
N ILE A 217 16.28 -13.62 -5.27
CA ILE A 217 15.31 -14.18 -6.21
C ILE A 217 16.09 -14.97 -7.25
N PRO A 218 15.97 -16.31 -7.27
CA PRO A 218 16.71 -17.14 -8.23
C PRO A 218 16.17 -16.94 -9.65
N CYS A 219 17.05 -16.97 -10.64
CA CYS A 219 16.72 -16.84 -12.07
C CYS A 219 15.83 -17.97 -12.63
N THR A 220 15.56 -19.02 -11.84
CA THR A 220 14.62 -20.10 -12.19
C THR A 220 13.16 -19.65 -12.09
N LEU A 221 12.86 -18.54 -11.40
CA LEU A 221 11.51 -18.00 -11.19
C LEU A 221 10.96 -17.22 -12.38
N GLN A 222 11.15 -17.71 -13.60
CA GLN A 222 10.88 -16.99 -14.86
C GLN A 222 9.47 -16.41 -15.05
N LEU A 223 8.48 -16.73 -14.19
CA LEU A 223 7.14 -16.13 -14.27
C LEU A 223 6.90 -15.00 -13.26
N LEU A 224 7.87 -14.74 -12.35
CA LEU A 224 7.75 -13.75 -11.30
C LEU A 224 7.74 -12.36 -11.92
N ASN A 225 6.57 -11.72 -11.92
CA ASN A 225 6.39 -10.40 -12.50
C ASN A 225 6.17 -9.32 -11.43
N PHE A 226 5.86 -9.70 -10.19
CA PHE A 226 5.59 -8.79 -9.09
C PHE A 226 6.32 -9.20 -7.81
N LEU A 227 7.10 -8.27 -7.26
CA LEU A 227 7.75 -8.39 -5.96
C LEU A 227 7.37 -7.20 -5.08
N ARG A 228 6.82 -7.47 -3.89
CA ARG A 228 6.65 -6.48 -2.83
C ARG A 228 7.36 -6.91 -1.57
N VAL A 229 8.19 -6.04 -1.01
CA VAL A 229 8.84 -6.24 0.28
C VAL A 229 8.51 -5.05 1.17
N ARG A 230 8.04 -5.31 2.38
CA ARG A 230 7.52 -4.29 3.29
C ARG A 230 7.98 -4.53 4.72
N ARG A 231 8.67 -3.55 5.29
CA ARG A 231 9.08 -3.46 6.70
C ARG A 231 9.77 -4.73 7.23
N CYS A 232 10.61 -5.35 6.40
CA CYS A 232 11.48 -6.45 6.81
C CYS A 232 12.78 -5.87 7.40
N ASN A 233 12.77 -5.48 8.68
CA ASN A 233 13.83 -4.62 9.26
C ASN A 233 15.26 -5.20 9.26
N MET A 234 15.45 -6.52 9.29
CA MET A 234 16.78 -7.11 9.24
C MET A 234 17.31 -7.26 7.81
N LEU A 235 16.48 -7.00 6.80
CA LEU A 235 16.86 -7.12 5.39
C LEU A 235 17.89 -6.06 5.04
N GLN A 236 19.03 -6.49 4.49
CA GLN A 236 20.13 -5.61 4.11
C GLN A 236 20.32 -5.52 2.60
N ILE A 237 19.88 -6.55 1.86
CA ILE A 237 20.08 -6.64 0.43
C ILE A 237 18.94 -7.40 -0.25
N ILE A 238 18.51 -6.89 -1.41
CA ILE A 238 17.65 -7.60 -2.36
C ILE A 238 18.44 -7.78 -3.66
N VAL A 239 18.62 -9.04 -4.05
CA VAL A 239 19.21 -9.43 -5.33
C VAL A 239 18.15 -10.16 -6.14
N SER A 240 17.93 -9.71 -7.37
CA SER A 240 17.07 -10.37 -8.33
C SER A 240 17.83 -10.61 -9.62
N ASP A 241 18.05 -11.88 -9.93
CA ASP A 241 18.56 -12.33 -11.23
C ASP A 241 17.39 -12.68 -12.18
N ASP A 242 16.16 -12.34 -11.79
CA ASP A 242 14.96 -12.66 -12.55
C ASP A 242 14.79 -11.77 -13.80
N PRO A 243 14.68 -12.35 -15.01
CA PRO A 243 14.60 -11.58 -16.25
C PRO A 243 13.21 -10.95 -16.51
N ASN A 244 12.15 -11.39 -15.81
CA ASN A 244 10.76 -11.06 -16.11
C ASN A 244 10.08 -10.22 -15.02
N LEU A 245 10.79 -9.88 -13.94
CA LEU A 245 10.28 -8.98 -12.91
C LEU A 245 9.87 -7.63 -13.53
N SER A 246 8.58 -7.31 -13.44
CA SER A 246 7.98 -6.11 -14.06
C SER A 246 7.70 -4.99 -13.07
N THR A 247 7.34 -5.37 -11.84
CA THR A 247 6.90 -4.47 -10.78
C THR A 247 7.63 -4.78 -9.49
N PHE A 248 8.29 -3.78 -8.93
CA PHE A 248 9.03 -3.86 -7.68
C PHE A 248 8.54 -2.80 -6.70
N HIS A 249 8.03 -3.23 -5.55
CA HIS A 249 7.58 -2.38 -4.46
C HIS A 249 8.41 -2.64 -3.21
N TYR A 250 9.02 -1.61 -2.66
CA TYR A 250 9.81 -1.70 -1.44
C TYR A 250 9.33 -0.67 -0.42
N GLU A 251 9.07 -1.12 0.81
CA GLU A 251 8.82 -0.26 1.96
C GLU A 251 9.79 -0.67 3.08
N GLY A 252 10.68 0.21 3.56
CA GLY A 252 11.65 -0.17 4.59
C GLY A 252 12.88 0.76 4.66
N PRO A 253 13.88 0.45 5.50
CA PRO A 253 15.11 1.23 5.55
C PRO A 253 15.86 1.21 4.22
N LEU A 254 16.77 2.16 4.00
CA LEU A 254 17.59 2.16 2.79
C LEU A 254 18.52 0.93 2.78
N ILE A 255 18.45 0.13 1.71
CA ILE A 255 19.22 -1.12 1.56
C ILE A 255 19.92 -1.19 0.20
N GLN A 256 20.81 -2.16 0.04
CA GLN A 256 21.40 -2.43 -1.27
C GLN A 256 20.38 -3.15 -2.17
N LEU A 257 20.19 -2.64 -3.37
CA LEU A 257 19.32 -3.22 -4.39
C LEU A 257 20.16 -3.63 -5.60
N SER A 258 19.93 -4.83 -6.09
CA SER A 258 20.53 -5.34 -7.33
C SER A 258 19.44 -6.10 -8.08
N LEU A 259 18.62 -5.37 -8.84
CA LEU A 259 17.45 -5.92 -9.53
C LEU A 259 17.78 -6.44 -10.95
N GLY A 260 19.07 -6.52 -11.26
CA GLY A 260 19.61 -7.00 -12.53
C GLY A 260 19.27 -6.10 -13.73
N ASP A 261 19.77 -6.48 -14.90
CA ASP A 261 19.40 -5.88 -16.18
C ASP A 261 18.04 -6.41 -16.68
N SER A 262 17.07 -6.59 -15.78
CA SER A 262 15.72 -7.04 -16.18
C SER A 262 15.15 -6.08 -17.22
N LEU A 263 14.95 -6.59 -18.42
CA LEU A 263 14.36 -5.83 -19.52
C LEU A 263 12.89 -5.49 -19.27
N GLN A 264 12.24 -6.19 -18.35
CA GLN A 264 10.81 -6.06 -18.08
C GLN A 264 10.48 -5.13 -16.91
N LEU A 265 11.47 -4.74 -16.09
CA LEU A 265 11.25 -3.93 -14.89
C LEU A 265 10.84 -2.49 -15.26
N LYS A 266 9.53 -2.24 -15.27
CA LYS A 266 8.90 -0.98 -15.68
C LYS A 266 8.41 -0.14 -14.52
N HIS A 267 8.01 -0.77 -13.41
CA HIS A 267 7.35 -0.11 -12.30
C HIS A 267 8.16 -0.27 -11.00
N VAL A 268 8.67 0.84 -10.47
CA VAL A 268 9.47 0.85 -9.23
C VAL A 268 8.84 1.81 -8.21
N ASN A 269 8.41 1.27 -7.07
CA ASN A 269 7.92 2.04 -5.93
C ASN A 269 8.84 1.80 -4.73
N ILE A 270 9.44 2.85 -4.19
CA ILE A 270 10.30 2.77 -3.02
C ILE A 270 9.81 3.79 -1.98
N SER A 271 9.42 3.30 -0.82
CA SER A 271 9.13 4.10 0.36
C SER A 271 10.11 3.76 1.46
N ILE A 272 10.85 4.76 1.91
CA ILE A 272 11.72 4.62 3.07
C ILE A 272 11.24 5.46 4.24
N TYR A 273 9.99 5.91 4.28
CA TYR A 273 9.53 6.61 5.48
C TYR A 273 9.57 5.69 6.71
N PRO A 274 10.07 6.14 7.88
CA PRO A 274 10.45 7.51 8.24
C PRO A 274 11.96 7.85 8.12
N TRP A 275 12.72 7.10 7.32
CA TRP A 275 14.12 7.35 6.97
C TRP A 275 14.30 8.43 5.88
N PHE A 276 15.52 8.93 5.76
CA PHE A 276 15.92 10.14 5.04
C PHE A 276 16.80 9.78 3.81
N ASN A 277 16.95 10.72 2.86
CA ASN A 277 17.91 10.68 1.75
C ASN A 277 17.66 9.65 0.63
N LEU A 278 16.40 9.30 0.37
CA LEU A 278 16.06 8.39 -0.75
C LEU A 278 16.42 8.98 -2.11
N PHE A 279 16.17 10.27 -2.35
CA PHE A 279 16.27 10.81 -3.70
C PHE A 279 17.72 10.89 -4.17
N GLU A 280 18.68 11.14 -3.27
CA GLU A 280 20.10 11.07 -3.63
C GLU A 280 20.52 9.66 -4.03
N TYR A 281 20.12 8.65 -3.24
CA TYR A 281 20.35 7.25 -3.57
C TYR A 281 19.70 6.90 -4.92
N ALA A 282 18.43 7.28 -5.09
CA ALA A 282 17.67 6.99 -6.29
C ALA A 282 18.34 7.57 -7.54
N ARG A 283 18.80 8.82 -7.47
CA ARG A 283 19.52 9.48 -8.57
C ARG A 283 20.87 8.82 -8.88
N LYS A 284 21.57 8.31 -7.86
CA LYS A 284 22.90 7.68 -8.01
C LYS A 284 22.83 6.24 -8.51
N GLN A 285 21.91 5.45 -7.99
CA GLN A 285 21.93 3.98 -8.09
C GLN A 285 20.79 3.41 -8.93
N LEU A 286 19.60 4.01 -8.94
CA LEU A 286 18.46 3.42 -9.66
C LEU A 286 18.60 3.42 -11.18
N PRO A 287 19.26 4.39 -11.86
CA PRO A 287 19.49 4.28 -13.29
C PRO A 287 20.31 3.05 -13.70
N THR A 288 21.15 2.53 -12.80
CA THR A 288 21.95 1.31 -13.03
C THR A 288 21.24 0.06 -12.51
N VAL A 289 20.46 0.16 -11.43
CA VAL A 289 19.75 -0.98 -10.83
C VAL A 289 18.45 -1.31 -11.56
N ALA A 290 17.81 -0.32 -12.19
CA ALA A 290 16.54 -0.45 -12.90
C ALA A 290 16.55 0.45 -14.16
N PRO A 291 17.39 0.14 -15.17
CA PRO A 291 17.60 1.00 -16.34
C PRO A 291 16.35 1.19 -17.22
N ASN A 292 15.43 0.21 -17.20
CA ASN A 292 14.23 0.17 -18.05
C ASN A 292 12.96 0.73 -17.38
N VAL A 293 13.09 1.39 -16.23
CA VAL A 293 11.94 1.91 -15.48
C VAL A 293 11.16 2.95 -16.30
N GLU A 294 9.84 2.75 -16.39
CA GLU A 294 8.91 3.67 -17.06
C GLU A 294 8.09 4.50 -16.06
N THR A 295 7.80 3.95 -14.88
CA THR A 295 7.10 4.65 -13.79
C THR A 295 7.84 4.49 -12.47
N GLN A 296 8.07 5.60 -11.78
CA GLN A 296 8.78 5.62 -10.52
C GLN A 296 8.01 6.40 -9.46
N PHE A 297 7.84 5.79 -8.29
CA PHE A 297 7.34 6.43 -7.08
C PHE A 297 8.41 6.35 -5.99
N LEU A 298 8.74 7.49 -5.37
CA LEU A 298 9.71 7.57 -4.28
C LEU A 298 9.12 8.34 -3.10
N MET A 299 9.19 7.77 -1.90
CA MET A 299 8.73 8.40 -0.66
C MET A 299 9.83 8.38 0.39
N SER A 300 10.19 9.56 0.90
CA SER A 300 11.22 9.73 1.91
C SER A 300 10.70 10.63 3.05
N ALA A 301 11.18 10.40 4.27
CA ALA A 301 11.18 11.47 5.25
C ALA A 301 12.14 12.59 4.80
N ASN A 302 11.99 13.77 5.41
CA ASN A 302 12.80 14.98 5.20
C ASN A 302 14.21 14.68 4.67
N GLU A 303 14.71 15.35 3.64
CA GLU A 303 16.04 15.02 3.10
C GLU A 303 17.11 15.86 3.80
N ALA A 304 17.85 15.24 4.72
CA ALA A 304 18.91 15.89 5.47
C ALA A 304 20.26 15.65 4.77
N GLY A 305 20.68 16.63 3.96
CA GLY A 305 22.00 16.64 3.35
C GLY A 305 22.55 18.06 3.26
N ILE A 306 23.73 18.29 3.84
CA ILE A 306 24.64 19.32 3.36
C ILE A 306 25.11 18.83 2.00
N PHE A 307 24.35 19.15 0.95
CA PHE A 307 24.84 18.99 -0.41
C PHE A 307 25.95 20.03 -0.57
N TYR A 308 27.18 19.61 -0.32
CA TYR A 308 28.33 20.38 -0.77
C TYR A 308 28.10 20.69 -2.26
N PRO A 309 28.26 21.95 -2.69
CA PRO A 309 28.43 22.18 -4.11
C PRO A 309 29.70 21.43 -4.52
N LEU A 310 29.85 21.10 -5.80
CA LEU A 310 31.07 20.58 -6.42
C LEU A 310 31.12 19.04 -6.54
N ILE A 311 30.43 18.51 -7.55
CA ILE A 311 31.02 18.08 -8.84
C ILE A 311 29.90 17.31 -9.55
N PHE A 312 29.39 17.91 -10.62
CA PHE A 312 28.42 17.29 -11.52
C PHE A 312 29.10 16.12 -12.25
N GLN A 313 29.02 14.92 -11.69
CA GLN A 313 29.18 13.70 -12.50
C GLN A 313 27.79 13.12 -12.79
N PRO A 314 27.41 12.99 -14.07
CA PRO A 314 26.17 12.34 -14.44
C PRO A 314 26.28 10.84 -14.14
N HIS A 315 25.86 10.45 -12.94
CA HIS A 315 25.67 9.04 -12.64
C HIS A 315 24.30 8.63 -13.18
N GLY A 316 24.29 7.93 -14.32
CA GLY A 316 23.13 7.28 -14.91
C GLY A 316 22.04 8.22 -15.47
N ARG A 317 21.29 7.74 -16.47
CA ARG A 317 20.10 8.42 -17.00
C ARG A 317 18.93 7.45 -16.99
N PHE A 318 17.76 7.93 -16.63
CA PHE A 318 16.51 7.21 -16.76
C PHE A 318 16.00 7.35 -18.20
N LEU A 319 16.52 6.50 -19.10
CA LEU A 319 16.26 6.61 -20.54
C LEU A 319 14.79 6.34 -20.92
N HIS A 320 14.04 5.65 -20.05
CA HIS A 320 12.69 5.18 -20.33
C HIS A 320 11.62 5.75 -19.39
N LEU A 321 12.00 6.57 -18.40
CA LEU A 321 11.09 7.05 -17.35
C LEU A 321 10.12 8.09 -17.90
N LYS A 322 8.82 7.77 -17.88
CA LYS A 322 7.71 8.61 -18.36
C LYS A 322 6.90 9.22 -17.23
N TYR A 323 6.84 8.55 -16.08
CA TYR A 323 6.08 9.00 -14.91
C TYR A 323 6.95 9.01 -13.66
N LEU A 324 7.09 10.17 -13.02
CA LEU A 324 7.84 10.32 -11.77
C LEU A 324 6.95 10.97 -10.70
N GLU A 325 6.80 10.29 -9.57
CA GLU A 325 6.09 10.78 -8.40
C GLU A 325 6.99 10.76 -7.16
N LEU A 326 7.13 11.91 -6.52
CA LEU A 326 8.01 12.12 -5.37
C LEU A 326 7.19 12.59 -4.17
N VAL A 327 7.34 11.93 -3.02
CA VAL A 327 6.68 12.28 -1.76
C VAL A 327 7.72 12.59 -0.69
N ILE A 328 7.64 13.79 -0.13
CA ILE A 328 8.49 14.27 0.96
C ILE A 328 7.61 14.45 2.20
N VAL A 329 8.00 13.83 3.31
CA VAL A 329 7.21 13.79 4.57
C VAL A 329 8.03 14.29 5.76
N GLY A 330 7.46 15.15 6.61
CA GLY A 330 8.01 15.45 7.94
C GLY A 330 8.37 16.93 8.25
N PRO A 331 8.78 17.24 9.50
CA PRO A 331 8.84 18.61 10.02
C PRO A 331 10.15 19.39 9.74
N ARG A 332 10.04 20.74 9.64
CA ARG A 332 11.12 21.75 9.40
C ARG A 332 12.23 21.88 10.45
N ASN A 333 12.28 21.02 11.46
CA ASN A 333 13.00 21.31 12.72
C ASN A 333 14.52 21.13 12.69
N TYR A 334 15.11 20.76 11.55
CA TYR A 334 16.56 20.76 11.39
C TYR A 334 16.87 21.80 10.34
N GLY A 335 17.67 22.82 10.70
CA GLY A 335 18.01 24.00 9.91
C GLY A 335 18.78 23.75 8.61
N PHE A 336 18.46 22.67 7.91
CA PHE A 336 18.86 22.40 6.54
C PHE A 336 17.82 23.03 5.63
N GLY A 337 18.22 24.12 4.95
CA GLY A 337 17.39 24.75 3.93
C GLY A 337 17.04 23.75 2.84
N TYR A 338 15.75 23.62 2.56
CA TYR A 338 15.24 22.73 1.51
C TYR A 338 15.83 23.11 0.16
N GLN A 339 16.48 22.18 -0.51
CA GLN A 339 16.94 22.38 -1.88
C GLN A 339 16.00 21.65 -2.84
N TYR A 340 14.74 22.09 -2.96
CA TYR A 340 13.82 21.56 -3.99
C TYR A 340 14.40 21.71 -5.41
N THR A 341 15.32 22.66 -5.59
CA THR A 341 16.13 22.83 -6.80
C THR A 341 17.00 21.60 -7.12
N TYR A 342 17.32 20.74 -6.15
CA TYR A 342 17.98 19.45 -6.38
C TYR A 342 17.13 18.53 -7.27
N LEU A 343 15.80 18.61 -7.19
CA LEU A 343 14.89 17.80 -8.01
C LEU A 343 15.05 18.08 -9.50
N VAL A 344 15.61 19.23 -9.88
CA VAL A 344 16.01 19.53 -11.26
C VAL A 344 16.96 18.46 -11.82
N THR A 345 17.81 17.87 -10.98
CA THR A 345 18.72 16.81 -11.41
C THR A 345 17.98 15.53 -11.82
N PHE A 346 16.83 15.22 -11.21
CA PHE A 346 15.95 14.13 -11.66
C PHE A 346 15.35 14.43 -13.02
N LEU A 347 14.86 15.66 -13.22
CA LEU A 347 14.30 16.09 -14.50
C LEU A 347 15.36 15.99 -15.62
N LYS A 348 16.58 16.49 -15.37
CA LYS A 348 17.71 16.40 -16.31
C LYS A 348 18.15 14.95 -16.58
N ALA A 349 17.99 14.05 -15.62
CA ALA A 349 18.30 12.63 -15.79
C ALA A 349 17.22 11.85 -16.56
N SER A 350 16.06 12.46 -16.84
CA SER A 350 14.86 11.78 -17.35
C SER A 350 14.37 12.42 -18.66
N PRO A 351 15.06 12.19 -19.79
CA PRO A 351 14.80 12.90 -21.06
C PRO A 351 13.41 12.66 -21.67
N VAL A 352 12.78 11.52 -21.36
CA VAL A 352 11.46 11.12 -21.90
C VAL A 352 10.33 11.30 -20.88
N LEU A 353 10.60 12.00 -19.77
CA LEU A 353 9.62 12.21 -18.70
C LEU A 353 8.41 12.99 -19.23
N GLU A 354 7.21 12.44 -19.07
CA GLU A 354 5.96 13.07 -19.51
C GLU A 354 5.16 13.68 -18.35
N THR A 355 5.16 13.00 -17.20
CA THR A 355 4.42 13.40 -16.01
C THR A 355 5.33 13.47 -14.79
N PHE A 356 5.32 14.62 -14.12
CA PHE A 356 6.02 14.84 -12.87
C PHE A 356 5.04 15.26 -11.77
N ILE A 357 5.03 14.51 -10.66
CA ILE A 357 4.20 14.79 -9.50
C ILE A 357 5.09 14.94 -8.27
N LEU A 358 4.93 16.05 -7.56
CA LEU A 358 5.61 16.33 -6.31
C LEU A 358 4.59 16.54 -5.19
N HIS A 359 4.78 15.79 -4.12
CA HIS A 359 3.95 15.76 -2.95
C HIS A 359 4.76 16.23 -1.74
N VAL A 360 4.38 17.37 -1.18
CA VAL A 360 5.10 18.00 -0.07
C VAL A 360 4.23 17.97 1.19
N GLU A 361 4.46 17.00 2.08
CA GLU A 361 3.84 16.93 3.41
C GLU A 361 4.72 17.62 4.45
N GLU A 362 4.53 18.93 4.59
CA GLU A 362 5.21 19.74 5.61
C GLU A 362 4.33 19.88 6.85
N SER A 363 4.61 19.05 7.84
CA SER A 363 3.77 18.93 9.02
C SER A 363 4.09 19.97 10.12
N ALA A 364 5.21 20.71 10.04
CA ALA A 364 5.51 21.81 10.97
C ALA A 364 5.85 23.11 10.23
N LYS A 365 4.89 24.05 10.12
CA LYS A 365 5.14 25.40 9.63
C LYS A 365 5.06 26.42 10.77
N GLU A 366 6.15 27.16 10.98
CA GLU A 366 6.13 28.44 11.68
C GLU A 366 5.56 29.53 10.74
N PRO A 367 4.78 30.47 11.28
CA PRO A 367 4.08 31.49 10.51
C PRO A 367 5.04 32.63 10.14
N TYR A 368 6.06 32.36 9.33
CA TYR A 368 6.86 33.45 8.78
C TYR A 368 6.10 34.15 7.65
N PRO A 369 6.21 35.48 7.53
CA PRO A 369 5.59 36.23 6.44
C PRO A 369 6.18 35.81 5.07
N LEU A 370 5.42 36.11 4.01
CA LEU A 370 5.77 35.92 2.60
C LEU A 370 7.03 36.72 2.22
N VAL A 371 8.21 36.17 2.48
CA VAL A 371 9.50 36.80 2.09
C VAL A 371 10.12 36.01 0.93
N ILE A 372 9.51 36.08 -0.25
CA ILE A 372 10.20 35.74 -1.49
C ILE A 372 10.94 37.00 -1.93
N ASN A 373 12.25 37.04 -1.66
CA ASN A 373 13.08 38.13 -2.12
C ASN A 373 13.41 37.94 -3.61
N PRO A 374 12.91 38.79 -4.51
CA PRO A 374 13.15 38.62 -5.94
C PRO A 374 14.63 38.73 -6.33
N LYS A 375 15.44 39.39 -5.50
CA LYS A 375 16.89 39.51 -5.70
C LYS A 375 17.64 38.21 -5.43
N TYR A 376 17.07 37.32 -4.63
CA TYR A 376 17.67 36.03 -4.29
C TYR A 376 17.08 34.86 -5.08
N LEU A 377 16.04 35.08 -5.91
CA LEU A 377 15.61 34.10 -6.91
C LEU A 377 16.84 33.79 -7.78
N LYS A 378 17.47 32.65 -7.52
CA LYS A 378 18.76 32.31 -8.13
C LYS A 378 18.50 32.00 -9.60
N ASN A 379 18.87 32.93 -10.49
CA ASN A 379 18.97 32.72 -11.94
C ASN A 379 20.05 31.68 -12.34
N HIS A 380 20.61 30.91 -11.39
CA HIS A 380 21.65 29.91 -11.63
C HIS A 380 21.12 28.58 -12.18
N LEU A 381 19.79 28.38 -12.21
CA LEU A 381 19.16 27.32 -12.99
C LEU A 381 19.11 27.75 -14.47
N LEU A 382 20.29 27.97 -15.05
CA LEU A 382 20.44 28.41 -16.44
C LEU A 382 19.72 27.43 -17.38
N PRO A 383 19.06 27.93 -18.45
CA PRO A 383 18.37 27.11 -19.44
C PRO A 383 19.39 26.42 -20.34
N GLU A 384 20.05 25.39 -19.81
CA GLU A 384 20.98 24.56 -20.56
C GLU A 384 20.32 23.26 -21.05
N HIS A 385 19.13 22.92 -20.54
CA HIS A 385 18.50 21.63 -20.82
C HIS A 385 16.99 21.74 -21.01
N TYR A 386 16.54 21.69 -22.26
CA TYR A 386 15.12 21.68 -22.62
C TYR A 386 14.51 20.30 -22.39
N HIS A 387 13.40 20.27 -21.65
CA HIS A 387 12.58 19.07 -21.43
C HIS A 387 11.48 19.04 -22.49
N GLN A 388 11.74 18.29 -23.57
CA GLN A 388 10.82 18.21 -24.71
C GLN A 388 9.61 17.31 -24.47
N SER A 389 9.64 16.50 -23.41
CA SER A 389 8.64 15.45 -23.17
C SER A 389 7.66 15.79 -22.05
N ILE A 390 8.03 16.68 -21.12
CA ILE A 390 7.22 16.97 -19.92
C ILE A 390 5.94 17.71 -20.34
N LYS A 391 4.79 17.07 -20.12
CA LYS A 391 3.46 17.58 -20.46
C LYS A 391 2.66 17.95 -19.22
N HIS A 392 2.80 17.19 -18.14
CA HIS A 392 1.97 17.33 -16.94
C HIS A 392 2.83 17.48 -15.70
N VAL A 393 2.63 18.58 -14.98
CA VAL A 393 3.30 18.83 -13.70
C VAL A 393 2.25 19.08 -12.63
N THR A 394 2.32 18.35 -11.53
CA THR A 394 1.45 18.52 -10.36
C THR A 394 2.27 18.69 -9.10
N VAL A 395 2.04 19.76 -8.36
CA VAL A 395 2.61 19.96 -7.03
C VAL A 395 1.49 20.09 -6.02
N THR A 396 1.45 19.18 -5.05
CA THR A 396 0.49 19.20 -3.93
C THR A 396 1.20 19.53 -2.63
N GLY A 397 0.53 20.18 -1.69
CA GLY A 397 1.19 20.76 -0.52
C GLY A 397 2.03 22.00 -0.88
N PHE A 398 1.78 22.61 -2.04
CA PHE A 398 2.52 23.75 -2.55
C PHE A 398 2.54 24.88 -1.52
N CYS A 399 3.74 25.39 -1.23
CA CYS A 399 3.99 26.42 -0.25
C CYS A 399 4.82 27.56 -0.87
N HIS A 400 4.81 28.72 -0.22
CA HIS A 400 5.46 29.95 -0.69
C HIS A 400 7.00 29.96 -0.48
N THR A 401 7.64 28.78 -0.40
CA THR A 401 9.10 28.68 -0.26
C THR A 401 9.80 29.12 -1.54
N GLN A 402 10.92 29.81 -1.39
CA GLN A 402 11.66 30.35 -2.53
C GLN A 402 12.09 29.24 -3.49
N GLU A 403 12.61 28.13 -2.97
CA GLU A 403 13.17 27.03 -3.75
C GLU A 403 12.10 26.23 -4.50
N LEU A 404 10.89 26.12 -3.95
CA LEU A 404 9.77 25.50 -4.67
C LEU A 404 9.30 26.41 -5.81
N VAL A 405 9.25 27.74 -5.60
CA VAL A 405 8.96 28.71 -6.66
C VAL A 405 10.05 28.68 -7.75
N GLU A 406 11.33 28.58 -7.37
CA GLU A 406 12.46 28.42 -8.30
C GLU A 406 12.34 27.13 -9.13
N LEU A 407 11.93 26.02 -8.51
CA LEU A 407 11.66 24.77 -9.25
C LEU A 407 10.54 24.96 -10.29
N ILE A 408 9.46 25.66 -9.95
CA ILE A 408 8.39 25.97 -10.90
C ILE A 408 8.89 26.87 -12.04
N PHE A 409 9.73 27.87 -11.74
CA PHE A 409 10.31 28.73 -12.77
C PHE A 409 11.16 27.93 -13.75
N TYR A 410 12.04 27.07 -13.24
CA TYR A 410 12.85 26.19 -14.09
C TYR A 410 11.96 25.34 -15.01
N ILE A 411 10.88 24.75 -14.50
CA ILE A 411 9.95 23.94 -15.29
C ILE A 411 9.29 24.79 -16.38
N LEU A 412 8.76 25.97 -16.05
CA LEU A 412 8.11 26.85 -17.01
C LEU A 412 9.06 27.33 -18.12
N GLU A 413 10.33 27.57 -17.79
CA GLU A 413 11.34 28.05 -18.74
C GLU A 413 11.92 26.94 -19.62
N ASN A 414 11.94 25.69 -19.15
CA ASN A 414 12.65 24.59 -19.83
C ASN A 414 11.72 23.50 -20.39
N ALA A 415 10.48 23.34 -19.91
CA ALA A 415 9.54 22.33 -20.40
C ALA A 415 8.75 22.86 -21.61
N THR A 416 9.28 22.67 -22.82
CA THR A 416 8.71 23.25 -24.05
C THR A 416 7.38 22.63 -24.46
N SER A 417 7.09 21.42 -23.99
CA SER A 417 5.86 20.67 -24.31
C SER A 417 4.86 20.67 -23.16
N LEU A 418 5.05 21.53 -22.15
CA LEU A 418 4.17 21.60 -20.99
C LEU A 418 2.75 21.95 -21.44
N GLN A 419 1.78 21.16 -20.98
CA GLN A 419 0.36 21.34 -21.30
C GLN A 419 -0.44 21.73 -20.07
N CYS A 420 -0.09 21.16 -18.90
CA CYS A 420 -0.82 21.40 -17.66
C CYS A 420 0.14 21.57 -16.48
N LEU A 421 -0.05 22.63 -15.70
CA LEU A 421 0.59 22.87 -14.42
C LEU A 421 -0.47 22.95 -13.33
N THR A 422 -0.42 22.05 -12.35
CA THR A 422 -1.33 22.05 -11.20
C THR A 422 -0.56 22.42 -9.93
N LEU A 423 -1.01 23.46 -9.23
CA LEU A 423 -0.47 23.88 -7.94
C LEU A 423 -1.59 23.83 -6.89
N ASP A 424 -1.58 22.79 -6.05
CA ASP A 424 -2.54 22.59 -4.96
C ASP A 424 -1.81 22.77 -3.61
N ASN A 425 -2.35 23.60 -2.73
CA ASN A 425 -1.81 23.79 -1.38
C ASN A 425 -2.17 22.64 -0.43
N ARG A 426 -3.17 21.82 -0.78
CA ARG A 426 -3.53 20.62 -0.03
C ARG A 426 -2.64 19.47 -0.46
N ILE A 427 -2.45 18.57 0.49
CA ILE A 427 -1.88 17.26 0.24
C ILE A 427 -3.04 16.39 -0.27
N ARG A 428 -2.97 15.92 -1.52
CA ARG A 428 -3.98 15.04 -2.13
C ARG A 428 -3.28 13.91 -2.88
N GLY A 429 -3.88 12.73 -2.85
CA GLY A 429 -3.42 11.56 -3.61
C GLY A 429 -2.82 10.43 -2.77
N PHE A 430 -2.26 10.72 -1.59
CA PHE A 430 -1.45 9.76 -0.82
C PHE A 430 -1.73 9.74 0.71
N GLU A 431 -2.67 10.55 1.21
CA GLU A 431 -3.01 10.60 2.65
C GLU A 431 -3.46 9.25 3.23
N LYS A 432 -4.14 8.41 2.43
CA LYS A 432 -4.60 7.09 2.90
C LYS A 432 -3.43 6.13 3.15
N ASP A 433 -2.44 6.14 2.27
CA ASP A 433 -1.24 5.30 2.38
C ASP A 433 -0.30 5.83 3.46
N LEU A 434 -0.15 7.15 3.58
CA LEU A 434 0.60 7.78 4.68
C LEU A 434 0.00 7.44 6.06
N VAL A 435 -1.32 7.55 6.21
CA VAL A 435 -2.01 7.19 7.46
C VAL A 435 -1.91 5.69 7.72
N ALA A 436 -2.00 4.82 6.70
CA ALA A 436 -1.79 3.38 6.85
C ALA A 436 -0.35 3.06 7.30
N CYS A 437 0.66 3.67 6.67
CA CYS A 437 2.08 3.54 7.05
C CYS A 437 2.34 3.95 8.50
N ILE A 438 1.73 5.04 8.97
CA ILE A 438 1.90 5.55 10.35
C ILE A 438 1.11 4.71 11.37
N THR A 439 -0.11 4.29 11.04
CA THR A 439 -0.99 3.55 11.98
C THR A 439 -0.55 2.11 12.20
N GLN A 440 0.05 1.46 11.20
CA GLN A 440 0.57 0.09 11.32
C GLN A 440 1.90 0.02 12.09
N ASP A 441 2.56 1.16 12.30
CA ASP A 441 3.89 1.27 12.91
C ASP A 441 3.86 1.36 14.45
N ALA A 442 2.69 1.54 15.07
CA ALA A 442 2.56 1.78 16.52
C ALA A 442 3.14 0.67 17.44
N GLY A 443 3.53 -0.49 16.91
CA GLY A 443 4.00 -1.66 17.65
C GLY A 443 5.38 -2.20 17.26
N THR A 444 6.24 -1.47 16.53
CA THR A 444 7.61 -1.92 16.21
C THR A 444 8.65 -1.25 17.12
N ARG A 445 9.77 -1.93 17.41
CA ARG A 445 10.82 -1.45 18.33
C ARG A 445 11.55 -0.21 17.78
N ASP A 446 11.73 -0.14 16.47
CA ASP A 446 12.33 1.01 15.78
C ASP A 446 11.35 2.18 15.68
N TYR A 447 10.04 1.92 15.51
CA TYR A 447 9.04 2.95 15.72
C TYR A 447 9.04 3.43 17.16
N GLN A 448 9.26 2.60 18.19
CA GLN A 448 9.33 3.12 19.55
C GLN A 448 10.51 4.08 19.74
N GLU A 449 11.66 3.83 19.11
CA GLU A 449 12.81 4.72 19.16
C GLU A 449 12.60 5.99 18.34
N TRP A 450 12.09 5.87 17.12
CA TRP A 450 11.64 7.02 16.32
C TRP A 450 10.52 7.79 17.02
N TRP A 451 9.54 7.13 17.64
CA TRP A 451 8.43 7.72 18.40
C TRP A 451 8.90 8.35 19.70
N LYS A 452 9.96 7.85 20.32
CA LYS A 452 10.63 8.53 21.43
C LYS A 452 11.28 9.84 20.96
N ASN A 453 11.92 9.83 19.79
CA ASN A 453 12.64 10.99 19.25
C ASN A 453 11.73 12.02 18.56
N PHE A 454 10.64 11.56 17.94
CA PHE A 454 9.79 12.33 17.02
C PHE A 454 8.29 12.16 17.30
N GLY A 455 7.87 11.15 18.07
CA GLY A 455 6.47 10.78 18.31
C GLY A 455 5.64 11.80 19.09
N ALA A 456 6.28 12.67 19.88
CA ALA A 456 5.60 13.82 20.48
C ALA A 456 5.22 14.85 19.41
N LYS A 457 6.10 15.09 18.42
CA LYS A 457 5.80 15.93 17.26
C LYS A 457 4.75 15.24 16.40
N GLU A 458 4.90 13.96 16.09
CA GLU A 458 3.94 13.21 15.27
C GLU A 458 2.54 13.07 15.89
N ARG A 459 2.41 13.04 17.22
CA ARG A 459 1.09 13.19 17.88
C ARG A 459 0.47 14.55 17.58
N ILE A 460 1.26 15.62 17.63
CA ILE A 460 0.82 16.97 17.28
C ILE A 460 0.48 17.04 15.78
N LEU A 461 1.23 16.36 14.90
CA LEU A 461 0.97 16.30 13.45
C LEU A 461 -0.25 15.45 13.11
N HIS A 462 -0.44 14.31 13.76
CA HIS A 462 -1.63 13.47 13.65
C HIS A 462 -2.86 14.21 14.20
N PHE A 463 -2.69 15.00 15.26
CA PHE A 463 -3.72 15.90 15.77
C PHE A 463 -4.08 16.97 14.73
N PHE A 464 -3.10 17.64 14.11
CA PHE A 464 -3.33 18.58 13.00
C PHE A 464 -3.90 17.93 11.73
N ARG A 465 -3.65 16.63 11.49
CA ARG A 465 -4.24 15.84 10.39
C ARG A 465 -5.70 15.45 10.64
N ARG A 466 -6.10 15.23 11.90
CA ARG A 466 -7.46 14.82 12.28
C ARG A 466 -8.40 15.98 12.55
N GLU A 467 -7.90 17.05 13.16
CA GLU A 467 -8.72 18.21 13.42
C GLU A 467 -8.57 19.21 12.28
N SER A 468 -9.65 19.45 11.57
CA SER A 468 -9.77 20.45 10.49
C SER A 468 -9.65 21.88 11.04
N TYR A 469 -8.50 22.26 11.61
CA TYR A 469 -8.32 23.59 12.19
C TYR A 469 -7.95 24.66 11.16
N PRO A 470 -8.29 25.94 11.40
CA PRO A 470 -8.28 27.05 10.43
C PRO A 470 -6.89 27.54 9.99
N LYS A 471 -5.82 26.80 10.30
CA LYS A 471 -4.45 27.05 9.81
C LYS A 471 -4.34 26.91 8.28
N SER A 472 -5.32 26.25 7.66
CA SER A 472 -5.42 26.06 6.21
C SER A 472 -5.60 27.36 5.42
N TYR A 473 -6.27 28.39 5.96
CA TYR A 473 -6.54 29.61 5.18
C TYR A 473 -5.34 30.53 5.03
N TRP A 474 -4.49 30.66 6.06
CA TRP A 474 -3.27 31.47 5.95
C TRP A 474 -2.27 30.83 4.98
N ASP A 475 -2.04 29.52 5.10
CA ASP A 475 -1.15 28.80 4.19
C ASP A 475 -1.72 28.79 2.77
N ALA A 476 -3.03 28.58 2.62
CA ALA A 476 -3.69 28.68 1.33
C ALA A 476 -3.58 30.07 0.73
N TYR A 477 -3.72 31.12 1.55
CA TYR A 477 -3.53 32.52 1.16
C TYR A 477 -2.10 32.79 0.73
N CYS A 478 -1.10 32.40 1.52
CA CYS A 478 0.30 32.65 1.20
C CYS A 478 0.72 31.91 -0.09
N SER A 479 0.31 30.64 -0.25
CA SER A 479 0.52 29.89 -1.48
C SER A 479 -0.18 30.55 -2.67
N TYR A 480 -1.43 31.00 -2.50
CA TYR A 480 -2.18 31.70 -3.55
C TYR A 480 -1.53 33.03 -3.95
N VAL A 481 -1.08 33.83 -2.99
CA VAL A 481 -0.35 35.10 -3.23
C VAL A 481 0.97 34.83 -3.94
N ALA A 482 1.71 33.79 -3.55
CA ALA A 482 2.94 33.40 -4.24
C ALA A 482 2.66 33.04 -5.71
N ILE A 483 1.63 32.23 -5.98
CA ILE A 483 1.23 31.87 -7.34
C ILE A 483 0.85 33.12 -8.13
N ARG A 484 -0.01 33.98 -7.57
CA ARG A 484 -0.51 35.18 -8.23
C ARG A 484 0.60 36.19 -8.55
N LYS A 485 1.51 36.42 -7.61
CA LYS A 485 2.56 37.45 -7.72
C LYS A 485 3.74 37.00 -8.57
N TYR A 486 4.12 35.73 -8.50
CA TYR A 486 5.38 35.25 -9.06
C TYR A 486 5.21 34.29 -10.25
N ILE A 487 4.14 33.47 -10.26
CA ILE A 487 3.99 32.36 -11.21
C ILE A 487 3.04 32.71 -12.37
N ILE A 488 1.84 33.24 -12.11
CA ILE A 488 0.79 33.43 -13.15
C ILE A 488 1.33 34.18 -14.39
N GLY A 489 2.05 35.28 -14.20
CA GLY A 489 2.58 36.08 -15.30
C GLY A 489 3.69 35.42 -16.12
N ARG A 490 4.23 34.28 -15.65
CA ARG A 490 5.25 33.47 -16.35
C ARG A 490 4.67 32.26 -17.05
N VAL A 491 3.42 31.88 -16.77
CA VAL A 491 2.81 30.71 -17.40
C VAL A 491 2.51 31.03 -18.87
N PRO A 492 3.05 30.28 -19.84
CA PRO A 492 2.73 30.48 -21.25
C PRO A 492 1.23 30.30 -21.50
N SER A 493 0.67 31.05 -22.45
CA SER A 493 -0.76 30.97 -22.80
C SER A 493 -1.22 29.61 -23.29
N SER A 494 -0.30 28.76 -23.76
CA SER A 494 -0.54 27.38 -24.17
C SER A 494 -0.65 26.39 -23.00
N VAL A 495 -0.30 26.80 -21.78
CA VAL A 495 -0.28 25.94 -20.59
C VAL A 495 -1.53 26.17 -19.76
N GLU A 496 -2.27 25.11 -19.47
CA GLU A 496 -3.39 25.14 -18.53
C GLU A 496 -2.86 25.20 -17.09
N LEU A 497 -3.07 26.34 -16.40
CA LEU A 497 -2.77 26.49 -14.97
C LEU A 497 -3.99 26.11 -14.12
N LYS A 498 -3.87 25.06 -13.32
CA LYS A 498 -4.89 24.63 -12.34
C LYS A 498 -4.46 25.04 -10.93
N ILE A 499 -5.34 25.80 -10.27
CA ILE A 499 -5.22 26.18 -8.85
C ILE A 499 -6.49 25.67 -8.14
N PRO A 500 -6.53 24.40 -7.70
CA PRO A 500 -7.75 23.77 -7.19
C PRO A 500 -8.30 24.37 -5.89
N VAL A 501 -7.49 25.19 -5.20
CA VAL A 501 -7.88 25.87 -3.96
C VAL A 501 -7.55 27.34 -4.08
N VAL A 502 -8.60 28.14 -4.18
CA VAL A 502 -8.52 29.60 -4.07
C VAL A 502 -9.18 29.99 -2.75
N PRO A 503 -8.49 30.74 -1.87
CA PRO A 503 -9.13 31.27 -0.66
C PRO A 503 -10.31 32.17 -1.02
N PRO A 504 -11.42 32.17 -0.25
CA PRO A 504 -12.54 33.08 -0.49
C PRO A 504 -12.12 34.55 -0.48
N ASP A 505 -12.77 35.41 -1.27
CA ASP A 505 -12.43 36.84 -1.38
C ASP A 505 -12.43 37.58 -0.04
N GLU A 506 -13.36 37.23 0.85
CA GLU A 506 -13.41 37.76 2.22
C GLU A 506 -12.13 37.45 3.01
N ILE A 507 -11.63 36.23 2.88
CA ILE A 507 -10.40 35.77 3.52
C ILE A 507 -9.19 36.48 2.91
N ILE A 508 -9.13 36.60 1.57
CA ILE A 508 -8.07 37.34 0.88
C ILE A 508 -8.02 38.79 1.37
N SER A 509 -9.17 39.47 1.45
CA SER A 509 -9.24 40.87 1.93
C SER A 509 -8.76 41.00 3.37
N ARG A 510 -9.19 40.11 4.27
CA ARG A 510 -8.77 40.13 5.67
C ARG A 510 -7.28 39.86 5.84
N LEU A 511 -6.74 38.84 5.18
CA LEU A 511 -5.36 38.43 5.34
C LEU A 511 -4.39 39.41 4.66
N SER A 512 -4.79 40.06 3.57
CA SER A 512 -4.00 41.11 2.93
C SER A 512 -3.78 42.33 3.83
N LYS A 513 -4.76 42.71 4.66
CA LYS A 513 -4.60 43.76 5.69
C LYS A 513 -3.58 43.35 6.74
N VAL A 514 -3.68 42.13 7.27
CA VAL A 514 -2.74 41.57 8.27
C VAL A 514 -1.31 41.54 7.71
N GLU A 515 -1.11 41.08 6.47
CA GLU A 515 0.18 41.09 5.79
C GLU A 515 0.76 42.51 5.68
N SER A 516 -0.08 43.50 5.33
CA SER A 516 0.34 44.90 5.21
C SER A 516 0.72 45.54 6.56
N GLU A 517 0.13 45.09 7.66
CA GLU A 517 0.47 45.53 9.02
C GLU A 517 1.76 44.87 9.50
N LEU A 518 1.95 43.57 9.23
CA LEU A 518 3.18 42.84 9.55
C LEU A 518 4.40 43.39 8.81
N LEU A 519 4.25 43.77 7.53
CA LEU A 519 5.33 44.38 6.73
C LEU A 519 5.65 45.84 7.14
N LYS A 520 4.81 46.47 7.97
CA LYS A 520 5.01 47.83 8.50
C LYS A 520 5.56 47.85 9.93
N SER A 521 5.62 46.70 10.61
CA SER A 521 6.27 46.58 11.91
C SER A 521 7.79 46.58 11.70
N PRO A 522 8.55 47.48 12.35
CA PRO A 522 10.00 47.58 12.20
C PRO A 522 10.76 46.34 12.68
#